data_AF-X1IIM6-F1
#
_entry.id   AF-X1IIM6-F1
#
_cell.length_a   1.000
_cell.length_b   1.000
_cell.length_c   1.000
_cell.angle_alpha   90.00
_cell.angle_beta   90.00
_cell.angle_gamma   90.00
#
_symmetry.space_group_name_H-M   'P 1'
#
loop_
_entity.id
_entity.type
_entity.pdbx_description
1 polymer ?
#
loop_
_entity_poly.entity_id
_entity_poly.type
_entity_poly.pdbx_seq_one_letter_code
_entity_poly.pdbx_strand_id
1 'polypeptide(L)'
;IMILSAVFTIVWDYIPLIGDLFRDAIWVIFLILGVLVFLPLFLINKASRGTFESINSIVKNKKKALLIIVIISLATIIGAVALEFPIDHNVSGGSLRVLSYNIQQGSDETGNKNFDAQYQVIKDLNADIIGLQESDTCRISSGNSDIVRFVSNRLKLFSYYGPKTLTGTFGIALLSKYPILNPQTFYMESEGEQTATIWAQIFVGSTTFNIFVTHLGNYEDPAEDRSQIVQQENILSVINGLSNVILMGDFNFELGTEQYNITVAQLYDC
;
A
#
# COMPACT_ATOMS: atom_id res chain seq x y z
N ILE A 1 -9.24 8.33 -20.62
CA ILE A 1 -10.44 8.51 -19.75
C ILE A 1 -10.28 7.70 -18.47
N MET A 2 -10.31 6.36 -18.47
CA MET A 2 -10.15 5.54 -17.25
C MET A 2 -8.95 5.91 -16.38
N ILE A 3 -7.75 5.99 -16.97
CA ILE A 3 -6.51 6.36 -16.25
C ILE A 3 -6.66 7.74 -15.60
N LEU A 4 -7.11 8.73 -16.38
CA LEU A 4 -7.30 10.09 -15.92
C LEU A 4 -8.33 10.17 -14.78
N SER A 5 -9.48 9.50 -14.92
CA SER A 5 -10.50 9.45 -13.87
C SER A 5 -9.97 8.78 -12.60
N ALA A 6 -9.18 7.70 -12.73
CA ALA A 6 -8.59 7.03 -11.57
C ALA A 6 -7.56 7.93 -10.86
N VAL A 7 -6.78 8.73 -11.59
CA VAL A 7 -5.90 9.74 -10.99
C VAL A 7 -6.71 10.72 -10.13
N PHE A 8 -7.83 11.22 -10.64
CA PHE A 8 -8.67 12.20 -9.93
C PHE A 8 -9.22 11.66 -8.60
N THR A 9 -9.48 10.35 -8.50
CA THR A 9 -9.91 9.72 -7.22
C THR A 9 -8.79 9.58 -6.18
N ILE A 10 -7.54 9.80 -6.57
CA ILE A 10 -6.37 9.71 -5.69
C ILE A 10 -6.01 11.11 -5.21
N VAL A 11 -5.84 12.04 -6.15
CA VAL A 11 -5.40 13.41 -5.86
C VAL A 11 -6.56 14.37 -5.61
N TRP A 12 -7.73 13.84 -5.23
CA TRP A 12 -8.97 14.59 -5.14
C TRP A 12 -8.85 15.81 -4.21
N ASP A 13 -8.13 15.65 -3.11
CA ASP A 13 -7.86 16.69 -2.11
C ASP A 13 -7.08 17.90 -2.69
N TYR A 14 -6.35 17.69 -3.78
CA TYR A 14 -5.58 18.72 -4.48
C TYR A 14 -6.31 19.35 -5.67
N ILE A 15 -7.58 19.02 -5.90
CA ILE A 15 -8.37 19.54 -7.04
C ILE A 15 -9.43 20.52 -6.52
N PRO A 16 -9.24 21.84 -6.68
CA PRO A 16 -10.21 22.81 -6.21
C PRO A 16 -11.59 22.61 -6.85
N LEU A 17 -12.64 22.89 -6.06
CA LEU A 17 -14.07 22.94 -6.45
C LEU A 17 -14.75 21.62 -6.79
N ILE A 18 -14.04 20.64 -7.39
CA ILE A 18 -14.63 19.39 -7.86
C ILE A 18 -14.01 18.14 -7.23
N GLY A 19 -12.93 18.29 -6.46
CA GLY A 19 -12.20 17.20 -5.82
C GLY A 19 -13.11 16.26 -5.03
N ASP A 20 -13.93 16.79 -4.13
CA ASP A 20 -14.82 16.02 -3.26
C ASP A 20 -15.75 15.04 -3.99
N LEU A 21 -16.13 15.33 -5.24
CA LEU A 21 -16.94 14.43 -6.06
C LEU A 21 -16.21 13.12 -6.41
N PHE A 22 -14.88 13.12 -6.34
CA PHE A 22 -14.02 11.98 -6.63
C PHE A 22 -13.57 11.21 -5.38
N ARG A 23 -13.84 11.73 -4.18
CA ARG A 23 -13.55 11.02 -2.92
C ARG A 23 -14.31 9.70 -2.88
N ASP A 24 -13.57 8.60 -2.67
CA ASP A 24 -14.10 7.22 -2.66
C ASP A 24 -14.90 6.80 -3.90
N ALA A 25 -14.75 7.51 -5.03
CA ALA A 25 -15.56 7.32 -6.23
C ALA A 25 -14.95 6.33 -7.24
N ILE A 26 -13.90 5.59 -6.87
CA ILE A 26 -13.23 4.64 -7.79
C ILE A 26 -14.21 3.60 -8.36
N TRP A 27 -15.20 3.19 -7.56
CA TRP A 27 -16.25 2.25 -7.98
C TRP A 27 -17.15 2.84 -9.07
N VAL A 28 -17.40 4.16 -9.07
CA VAL A 28 -18.20 4.85 -10.10
C VAL A 28 -17.51 4.74 -11.46
N ILE A 29 -16.18 4.90 -11.48
CA ILE A 29 -15.38 4.78 -12.70
C ILE A 29 -15.52 3.38 -13.28
N PHE A 30 -15.37 2.34 -12.45
CA PHE A 30 -15.56 0.96 -12.88
C PHE A 30 -17.00 0.66 -13.30
N LEU A 31 -18.00 1.24 -12.63
CA LEU A 31 -19.40 1.09 -12.99
C LEU A 31 -19.69 1.69 -14.37
N ILE A 32 -19.26 2.93 -14.63
CA ILE A 32 -19.44 3.61 -15.92
C ILE A 32 -18.77 2.80 -17.03
N LEU A 33 -17.54 2.31 -16.80
CA LEU A 33 -16.85 1.46 -17.76
C LEU A 33 -17.60 0.16 -18.03
N GLY A 34 -18.10 -0.50 -16.98
CA GLY A 34 -18.95 -1.68 -17.12
C GLY A 34 -20.16 -1.37 -17.99
N VAL A 35 -20.92 -0.32 -17.67
CA VAL A 35 -22.07 0.10 -18.46
C VAL A 35 -21.69 0.35 -19.92
N LEU A 36 -20.62 1.10 -20.19
CA LEU A 36 -20.19 1.41 -21.55
C LEU A 36 -19.76 0.18 -22.36
N VAL A 37 -19.13 -0.81 -21.72
CA VAL A 37 -18.73 -2.06 -22.37
C VAL A 37 -19.93 -2.95 -22.67
N PHE A 38 -20.91 -3.01 -21.76
CA PHE A 38 -22.09 -3.88 -21.90
C PHE A 38 -23.24 -3.22 -22.68
N LEU A 39 -23.33 -1.90 -22.73
CA LEU A 39 -24.40 -1.15 -23.41
C LEU A 39 -24.56 -1.53 -24.89
N PRO A 40 -23.48 -1.66 -25.70
CA PRO A 40 -23.60 -2.12 -27.09
C PRO A 40 -24.28 -3.48 -27.23
N LEU A 41 -24.13 -4.39 -26.26
CA LEU A 41 -24.78 -5.71 -26.32
C LEU A 41 -26.31 -5.59 -26.27
N PHE A 42 -26.84 -4.57 -25.60
CA PHE A 42 -28.28 -4.27 -25.56
C PHE A 42 -28.77 -3.52 -26.80
N LEU A 43 -27.89 -2.79 -27.48
CA LEU A 43 -28.18 -2.04 -28.70
C LEU A 43 -28.07 -2.89 -29.98
N ILE A 44 -27.31 -4.00 -29.93
CA ILE A 44 -27.20 -4.94 -31.05
C ILE A 44 -28.47 -5.77 -31.17
N ASN A 45 -29.09 -5.69 -32.35
CA ASN A 45 -30.29 -6.44 -32.69
C ASN A 45 -30.05 -7.95 -32.52
N LYS A 46 -31.05 -8.69 -32.00
CA LYS A 46 -30.88 -10.09 -31.60
C LYS A 46 -30.42 -10.99 -32.75
N ALA A 47 -30.73 -10.60 -33.99
CA ALA A 47 -30.36 -11.28 -35.23
C ALA A 47 -28.91 -11.02 -35.70
N SER A 48 -28.26 -9.94 -35.25
CA SER A 48 -26.87 -9.60 -35.60
C SER A 48 -25.87 -9.96 -34.50
N ARG A 49 -26.33 -10.50 -33.37
CA ARG A 49 -25.46 -11.13 -32.38
C ARG A 49 -24.88 -12.40 -33.01
N GLY A 50 -23.60 -12.38 -33.36
CA GLY A 50 -22.89 -13.55 -33.86
C GLY A 50 -23.10 -14.75 -32.91
N THR A 51 -23.32 -15.94 -33.47
CA THR A 51 -23.41 -17.15 -32.67
C THR A 51 -22.01 -17.49 -32.16
N PHE A 52 -21.81 -17.48 -30.84
CA PHE A 52 -20.57 -17.95 -30.20
C PHE A 52 -20.44 -19.48 -30.26
N GLU A 53 -20.72 -20.10 -31.41
CA GLU A 53 -20.74 -21.56 -31.60
C GLU A 53 -19.40 -22.22 -31.27
N SER A 54 -18.29 -21.54 -31.57
CA SER A 54 -16.93 -22.02 -31.25
C SER A 54 -16.68 -22.10 -29.74
N ILE A 55 -17.08 -21.09 -28.96
CA ILE A 55 -16.98 -21.08 -27.49
C ILE A 55 -17.94 -22.12 -26.90
N ASN A 56 -19.15 -22.23 -27.46
CA ASN A 56 -20.12 -23.24 -27.05
C ASN A 56 -19.58 -24.68 -27.24
N SER A 57 -18.76 -24.94 -28.26
CA SER A 57 -18.16 -26.27 -28.46
C SER A 57 -17.14 -26.65 -27.37
N ILE A 58 -16.36 -25.68 -26.91
CA ILE A 58 -15.36 -25.85 -25.84
C ILE A 58 -16.07 -26.03 -24.49
N VAL A 59 -17.07 -25.20 -24.20
CA VAL A 59 -17.86 -25.24 -22.96
C VAL A 59 -18.76 -26.49 -22.91
N LYS A 60 -19.28 -26.98 -24.03
CA LYS A 60 -20.04 -28.25 -24.11
C LYS A 60 -19.18 -29.45 -23.73
N ASN A 61 -17.88 -29.43 -24.01
CA ASN A 61 -16.96 -30.47 -23.56
C ASN A 61 -16.48 -30.19 -22.14
N LYS A 62 -17.36 -30.45 -21.16
CA LYS A 62 -17.09 -30.23 -19.73
C LYS A 62 -15.76 -30.82 -19.25
N LYS A 63 -15.32 -31.95 -19.82
CA LYS A 63 -14.03 -32.58 -19.49
C LYS A 63 -12.83 -31.75 -19.96
N LYS A 64 -12.86 -31.21 -21.19
CA LYS A 64 -11.81 -30.32 -21.70
C LYS A 64 -11.76 -29.00 -20.94
N ALA A 65 -12.92 -28.41 -20.65
CA ALA A 65 -13.00 -27.19 -19.85
C ALA A 65 -12.43 -27.40 -18.43
N LEU A 66 -12.81 -28.50 -17.77
CA LEU A 66 -12.27 -28.87 -16.46
C LEU A 66 -10.76 -29.08 -16.50
N LEU A 67 -10.25 -29.77 -17.52
CA LEU A 67 -8.81 -29.99 -17.68
C LEU A 67 -8.04 -28.67 -17.82
N ILE A 68 -8.54 -27.72 -18.60
CA ILE A 68 -7.91 -26.39 -18.74
C ILE A 68 -7.88 -25.66 -17.40
N ILE A 69 -9.00 -25.65 -16.66
CA ILE A 69 -9.07 -25.03 -15.33
C ILE A 69 -8.05 -25.67 -14.39
N VAL A 70 -8.01 -27.01 -14.35
CA VAL A 70 -7.07 -27.76 -13.50
C VAL A 70 -5.62 -27.44 -13.86
N ILE A 71 -5.26 -27.39 -15.15
CA ILE A 71 -3.91 -27.02 -15.60
C ILE A 71 -3.55 -25.61 -15.15
N ILE A 72 -4.46 -24.64 -15.33
CA ILE A 72 -4.24 -23.25 -14.91
C ILE A 72 -4.04 -23.19 -13.39
N SER A 73 -4.90 -23.85 -12.60
CA SER A 73 -4.78 -23.89 -11.15
C SER A 73 -3.47 -24.53 -10.68
N LEU A 74 -3.07 -25.66 -11.27
CA LEU A 74 -1.79 -26.32 -10.97
C LEU A 74 -0.60 -25.43 -11.33
N ALA A 75 -0.61 -24.80 -12.51
CA ALA A 75 0.43 -23.87 -12.92
C ALA A 75 0.53 -22.67 -11.96
N THR A 76 -0.60 -22.13 -11.50
CA THR A 76 -0.63 -21.07 -10.49
C THR A 76 -0.07 -21.52 -9.14
N ILE A 77 -0.43 -22.73 -8.66
CA ILE A 77 0.08 -23.25 -7.38
C ILE A 77 1.58 -23.52 -7.47
N ILE A 78 2.05 -24.17 -8.54
CA ILE A 78 3.47 -24.42 -8.76
C ILE A 78 4.23 -23.09 -8.84
N GLY A 79 3.69 -22.10 -9.56
CA GLY A 79 4.27 -20.76 -9.61
C GLY A 79 4.34 -20.10 -8.23
N ALA A 80 3.28 -20.18 -7.43
CA ALA A 80 3.26 -19.62 -6.08
C ALA A 80 4.33 -20.26 -5.18
N VAL A 81 4.38 -21.59 -5.13
CA VAL A 81 5.34 -22.33 -4.28
C VAL A 81 6.78 -22.17 -4.78
N ALA A 82 7.02 -22.20 -6.09
CA ALA A 82 8.36 -22.07 -6.65
C ALA A 82 8.93 -20.65 -6.54
N LEU A 83 8.07 -19.63 -6.44
CA LEU A 83 8.46 -18.23 -6.26
C LEU A 83 8.51 -17.81 -4.79
N GLU A 84 8.08 -18.67 -3.85
CA GLU A 84 8.39 -18.48 -2.43
C GLU A 84 9.88 -18.71 -2.22
N PHE A 85 10.63 -17.62 -2.09
CA PHE A 85 12.06 -17.70 -1.80
C PHE A 85 12.28 -17.88 -0.30
N PRO A 86 13.16 -18.79 0.12
CA PRO A 86 13.55 -18.89 1.52
C PRO A 86 14.22 -17.58 1.94
N ILE A 87 13.66 -16.95 2.96
CA ILE A 87 14.27 -15.79 3.61
C ILE A 87 15.30 -16.35 4.60
N ASP A 88 16.57 -15.99 4.42
CA ASP A 88 17.62 -16.45 5.32
C ASP A 88 17.45 -15.79 6.70
N HIS A 89 17.29 -16.60 7.73
CA HIS A 89 17.00 -16.15 9.09
C HIS A 89 18.26 -15.90 9.93
N ASN A 90 19.46 -15.99 9.35
CA ASN A 90 20.71 -15.72 10.05
C ASN A 90 20.95 -14.22 10.25
N VAL A 91 20.06 -13.57 11.01
CA VAL A 91 20.28 -12.20 11.45
C VAL A 91 20.87 -12.26 12.85
N SER A 92 22.20 -12.34 12.92
CA SER A 92 22.96 -12.26 14.17
C SER A 92 23.52 -10.85 14.32
N GLY A 93 23.06 -10.10 15.32
CA GLY A 93 23.58 -8.75 15.59
C GLY A 93 23.14 -8.24 16.96
N GLY A 94 24.01 -7.46 17.60
CA GLY A 94 23.69 -6.76 18.85
C GLY A 94 23.01 -5.40 18.67
N SER A 95 22.70 -5.01 17.43
CA SER A 95 22.01 -3.76 17.10
C SER A 95 20.94 -3.99 16.04
N LEU A 96 19.91 -3.14 16.07
CA LEU A 96 18.78 -3.15 15.14
C LEU A 96 18.82 -1.87 14.33
N ARG A 97 18.87 -1.98 13.00
CA ARG A 97 18.81 -0.82 12.09
C ARG A 97 17.40 -0.63 11.56
N VAL A 98 16.87 0.56 11.71
CA VAL A 98 15.53 0.93 11.26
C VAL A 98 15.65 2.03 10.21
N LEU A 99 14.85 1.95 9.15
CA LEU A 99 14.75 2.96 8.10
C LEU A 99 13.30 3.40 7.95
N SER A 100 13.04 4.71 8.05
CA SER A 100 11.82 5.33 7.53
C SER A 100 12.16 6.01 6.21
N TYR A 101 11.38 5.78 5.15
CA TYR A 101 11.64 6.40 3.86
C TYR A 101 10.35 6.66 3.08
N ASN A 102 10.01 7.95 2.93
CA ASN A 102 9.02 8.38 1.95
C ASN A 102 9.66 8.31 0.56
N ILE A 103 9.17 7.36 -0.25
CA ILE A 103 9.74 7.05 -1.57
C ILE A 103 9.07 7.83 -2.71
N GLN A 104 8.17 8.76 -2.42
CA GLN A 104 7.50 9.62 -3.40
C GLN A 104 6.95 8.83 -4.60
N GLN A 105 6.21 7.75 -4.32
CA GLN A 105 5.66 6.81 -5.32
C GLN A 105 6.70 6.18 -6.26
N GLY A 106 7.96 6.09 -5.80
CA GLY A 106 9.09 5.53 -6.54
C GLY A 106 9.65 6.46 -7.60
N SER A 107 9.49 7.77 -7.44
CA SER A 107 9.99 8.80 -8.35
C SER A 107 11.40 9.24 -7.98
N ASP A 108 12.14 9.78 -8.94
CA ASP A 108 13.38 10.51 -8.68
C ASP A 108 13.12 12.02 -8.47
N GLU A 109 14.19 12.76 -8.20
CA GLU A 109 14.19 14.23 -7.99
C GLU A 109 13.60 15.04 -9.15
N THR A 110 13.48 14.44 -10.34
CA THR A 110 12.87 15.08 -11.52
C THR A 110 11.41 14.65 -11.73
N GLY A 111 10.87 13.82 -10.83
CA GLY A 111 9.52 13.26 -10.91
C GLY A 111 9.40 12.07 -11.87
N ASN A 112 10.50 11.53 -12.38
CA ASN A 112 10.47 10.35 -13.23
C ASN A 112 10.47 9.08 -12.39
N LYS A 113 9.69 8.07 -12.80
CA LYS A 113 9.68 6.78 -12.12
C LYS A 113 11.05 6.11 -12.20
N ASN A 114 11.64 5.80 -11.04
CA ASN A 114 12.98 5.24 -10.94
C ASN A 114 13.12 4.24 -9.77
N PHE A 115 12.49 3.07 -9.92
CA PHE A 115 12.49 2.04 -8.88
C PHE A 115 13.89 1.47 -8.59
N ASP A 116 14.78 1.45 -9.59
CA ASP A 116 16.14 0.96 -9.42
C ASP A 116 16.96 1.88 -8.51
N ALA A 117 16.85 3.21 -8.66
CA ALA A 117 17.52 4.16 -7.78
C ALA A 117 17.01 4.05 -6.34
N GLN A 118 15.68 3.99 -6.18
CA GLN A 118 15.01 3.79 -4.88
C GLN A 118 15.48 2.49 -4.20
N TYR A 119 15.52 1.39 -4.95
CA TYR A 119 16.05 0.11 -4.48
C TYR A 119 17.52 0.20 -4.07
N GLN A 120 18.35 0.90 -4.85
CA GLN A 120 19.79 1.00 -4.57
C GLN A 120 20.03 1.74 -3.24
N VAL A 121 19.30 2.83 -2.96
CA VAL A 121 19.34 3.53 -1.67
C VAL A 121 18.96 2.59 -0.51
N ILE A 122 17.81 1.90 -0.63
CA ILE A 122 17.33 0.99 0.43
C ILE A 122 18.32 -0.15 0.66
N LYS A 123 18.89 -0.70 -0.42
CA LYS A 123 19.89 -1.77 -0.37
C LYS A 123 21.16 -1.33 0.37
N ASP A 124 21.69 -0.15 0.04
CA ASP A 124 22.95 0.33 0.58
C ASP A 124 22.86 0.68 2.07
N LEU A 125 21.71 1.18 2.53
CA LEU A 125 21.44 1.41 3.95
C LEU A 125 21.35 0.10 4.74
N ASN A 126 20.94 -1.00 4.09
CA ASN A 126 20.90 -2.35 4.66
C ASN A 126 20.21 -2.42 6.03
N ALA A 127 19.10 -1.70 6.17
CA ALA A 127 18.28 -1.69 7.37
C ALA A 127 17.61 -3.07 7.61
N ASP A 128 17.33 -3.37 8.87
CA ASP A 128 16.70 -4.63 9.28
C ASP A 128 15.18 -4.55 9.25
N ILE A 129 14.64 -3.38 9.56
CA ILE A 129 13.22 -3.03 9.50
C ILE A 129 13.09 -1.73 8.72
N ILE A 130 12.17 -1.69 7.75
CA ILE A 130 11.99 -0.56 6.84
C ILE A 130 10.50 -0.19 6.81
N GLY A 131 10.16 1.05 7.16
CA GLY A 131 8.86 1.67 6.91
C GLY A 131 8.92 2.53 5.66
N LEU A 132 8.09 2.24 4.66
CA LEU A 132 7.98 3.06 3.45
C LEU A 132 6.67 3.85 3.46
N GLN A 133 6.76 5.14 3.14
CA GLN A 133 5.62 6.02 2.89
C GLN A 133 5.50 6.32 1.39
N GLU A 134 4.32 6.75 0.95
CA GLU A 134 3.96 6.91 -0.47
C GLU A 134 4.28 5.68 -1.33
N SER A 135 4.05 4.49 -0.77
CA SER A 135 4.47 3.22 -1.36
C SER A 135 3.45 2.60 -2.32
N ASP A 136 2.26 3.20 -2.44
CA ASP A 136 1.20 2.65 -3.29
C ASP A 136 1.36 3.04 -4.76
N THR A 137 1.96 2.11 -5.50
CA THR A 137 2.21 2.21 -6.94
C THR A 137 1.43 1.16 -7.74
N CYS A 138 0.68 0.29 -7.07
CA CYS A 138 -0.11 -0.80 -7.65
C CYS A 138 -1.47 -0.31 -8.16
N ARG A 139 -1.44 0.82 -8.85
CA ARG A 139 -2.60 1.54 -9.37
C ARG A 139 -2.52 1.58 -10.88
N ILE A 140 -3.68 1.62 -11.54
CA ILE A 140 -3.77 1.70 -13.00
C ILE A 140 -3.03 2.93 -13.54
N SER A 141 -3.10 4.06 -12.81
CA SER A 141 -2.39 5.30 -13.12
C SER A 141 -0.87 5.18 -13.10
N SER A 142 -0.34 4.29 -12.26
CA SER A 142 1.10 4.06 -12.08
C SER A 142 1.59 2.82 -12.86
N GLY A 143 0.77 2.32 -13.79
CA GLY A 143 1.07 1.15 -14.61
C GLY A 143 1.00 -0.18 -13.85
N ASN A 144 0.23 -0.24 -12.76
CA ASN A 144 0.09 -1.40 -11.86
C ASN A 144 1.44 -1.98 -11.42
N SER A 145 2.38 -1.09 -11.12
CA SER A 145 3.74 -1.49 -10.75
C SER A 145 3.87 -1.58 -9.24
N ASP A 146 4.51 -2.63 -8.76
CA ASP A 146 4.57 -2.92 -7.33
C ASP A 146 5.99 -2.61 -6.79
N ILE A 147 6.22 -1.42 -6.24
CA ILE A 147 7.55 -1.07 -5.71
C ILE A 147 7.91 -1.89 -4.47
N VAL A 148 6.95 -2.21 -3.59
CA VAL A 148 7.25 -2.93 -2.36
C VAL A 148 7.67 -4.35 -2.69
N ARG A 149 6.96 -5.07 -3.56
CA ARG A 149 7.38 -6.39 -4.08
C ARG A 149 8.65 -6.29 -4.91
N PHE A 150 8.83 -5.22 -5.68
CA PHE A 150 10.06 -5.01 -6.45
C PHE A 150 11.29 -4.97 -5.53
N VAL A 151 11.19 -4.27 -4.40
CA VAL A 151 12.25 -4.16 -3.39
C VAL A 151 12.35 -5.43 -2.54
N SER A 152 11.23 -5.89 -1.97
CA SER A 152 11.20 -7.02 -1.03
C SER A 152 11.67 -8.32 -1.66
N ASN A 153 11.32 -8.60 -2.92
CA ASN A 153 11.80 -9.80 -3.62
C ASN A 153 13.31 -9.77 -3.86
N ARG A 154 13.88 -8.60 -4.20
CA ARG A 154 15.32 -8.46 -4.48
C ARG A 154 16.17 -8.49 -3.21
N LEU A 155 15.65 -7.93 -2.11
CA LEU A 155 16.31 -7.93 -0.82
C LEU A 155 15.96 -9.14 0.04
N LYS A 156 15.03 -9.99 -0.42
CA LYS A 156 14.50 -11.16 0.31
C LYS A 156 13.94 -10.77 1.69
N LEU A 157 13.09 -9.75 1.71
CA LEU A 157 12.46 -9.25 2.92
C LEU A 157 11.01 -9.73 3.01
N PHE A 158 10.53 -9.95 4.24
CA PHE A 158 9.10 -9.98 4.51
C PHE A 158 8.52 -8.61 4.21
N SER A 159 7.31 -8.57 3.68
CA SER A 159 6.61 -7.32 3.38
C SER A 159 5.16 -7.39 3.79
N TYR A 160 4.67 -6.34 4.42
CA TYR A 160 3.25 -6.11 4.69
C TYR A 160 2.83 -4.78 4.06
N TYR A 161 1.79 -4.86 3.25
CA TYR A 161 1.09 -3.70 2.70
C TYR A 161 0.03 -3.25 3.69
N GLY A 162 0.08 -1.98 4.10
CA GLY A 162 -0.87 -1.41 5.03
C GLY A 162 -2.26 -1.25 4.38
N PRO A 163 -2.55 -0.10 3.77
CA PRO A 163 -3.78 0.12 3.01
C PRO A 163 -3.86 -0.77 1.76
N LYS A 164 -5.08 -1.02 1.30
CA LYS A 164 -5.29 -1.62 -0.02
C LYS A 164 -5.10 -0.56 -1.09
N THR A 165 -4.70 -0.97 -2.28
CA THR A 165 -4.32 -0.01 -3.35
C THR A 165 -5.47 0.82 -3.93
N LEU A 166 -6.71 0.56 -3.48
CA LEU A 166 -7.93 1.23 -3.92
C LEU A 166 -8.55 2.13 -2.84
N THR A 167 -7.98 2.20 -1.63
CA THR A 167 -8.54 2.96 -0.50
C THR A 167 -8.19 4.45 -0.52
N GLY A 168 -7.72 4.98 -1.66
CA GLY A 168 -7.47 6.42 -1.83
C GLY A 168 -6.28 7.00 -1.05
N THR A 169 -5.46 6.17 -0.40
CA THR A 169 -4.26 6.61 0.34
C THR A 169 -3.02 6.68 -0.56
N PHE A 170 -1.96 7.41 -0.21
CA PHE A 170 -0.67 7.26 -0.91
C PHE A 170 0.13 6.01 -0.49
N GLY A 171 -0.32 5.36 0.59
CA GLY A 171 0.09 4.01 0.97
C GLY A 171 1.33 3.94 1.85
N ILE A 172 1.32 2.96 2.75
CA ILE A 172 2.42 2.64 3.65
C ILE A 172 2.73 1.16 3.60
N ALA A 173 4.00 0.81 3.76
CA ALA A 173 4.45 -0.58 3.76
C ALA A 173 5.51 -0.80 4.84
N LEU A 174 5.50 -2.01 5.42
CA LEU A 174 6.51 -2.47 6.36
C LEU A 174 7.29 -3.61 5.71
N LEU A 175 8.61 -3.46 5.59
CA LEU A 175 9.52 -4.51 5.14
C LEU A 175 10.45 -4.91 6.30
N SER A 176 10.82 -6.18 6.36
CA SER A 176 11.62 -6.69 7.47
C SER A 176 12.45 -7.91 7.07
N LYS A 177 13.67 -8.03 7.60
CA LYS A 177 14.47 -9.27 7.53
C LYS A 177 13.87 -10.40 8.38
N TYR A 178 13.07 -10.04 9.38
CA TYR A 178 12.40 -10.94 10.32
C TYR A 178 10.91 -11.10 9.97
N PRO A 179 10.26 -12.23 10.33
CA PRO A 179 8.83 -12.42 10.13
C PRO A 179 7.99 -11.29 10.74
N ILE A 180 7.03 -10.78 9.97
CA ILE A 180 6.06 -9.78 10.41
C ILE A 180 4.87 -10.52 11.02
N LEU A 181 4.62 -10.33 12.31
CA LEU A 181 3.57 -11.00 13.07
C LEU A 181 2.43 -10.04 13.38
N ASN A 182 1.20 -10.57 13.37
CA ASN A 182 -0.02 -9.84 13.72
C ASN A 182 -0.15 -8.45 13.07
N PRO A 183 0.14 -8.28 11.76
CA PRO A 183 0.07 -6.97 11.16
C PRO A 183 -1.39 -6.49 11.07
N GLN A 184 -1.59 -5.23 11.42
CA GLN A 184 -2.86 -4.53 11.37
C GLN A 184 -2.67 -3.20 10.65
N THR A 185 -3.69 -2.78 9.92
CA THR A 185 -3.78 -1.44 9.35
C THR A 185 -5.01 -0.78 9.92
N PHE A 186 -4.85 0.40 10.50
CA PHE A 186 -5.97 1.24 10.88
C PHE A 186 -5.93 2.54 10.08
N TYR A 187 -7.09 2.89 9.52
CA TYR A 187 -7.31 4.14 8.80
C TYR A 187 -7.61 5.23 9.81
N MET A 188 -7.08 6.42 9.56
CA MET A 188 -7.28 7.55 10.45
C MET A 188 -8.40 8.44 9.91
N GLU A 189 -9.16 9.06 10.81
CA GLU A 189 -10.14 10.06 10.39
C GLU A 189 -9.41 11.22 9.73
N SER A 190 -9.94 11.67 8.60
CA SER A 190 -9.30 12.68 7.75
C SER A 190 -10.35 13.49 7.03
N GLU A 191 -10.23 14.82 7.09
CA GLU A 191 -11.02 15.70 6.23
C GLU A 191 -10.43 15.73 4.82
N GLY A 192 -9.10 15.76 4.69
CA GLY A 192 -8.35 15.69 3.42
C GLY A 192 -7.89 14.28 3.05
N GLU A 193 -6.65 14.13 2.56
CA GLU A 193 -6.07 12.83 2.14
C GLU A 193 -6.33 11.73 3.17
N GLN A 194 -6.85 10.58 2.71
CA GLN A 194 -7.03 9.43 3.58
C GLN A 194 -5.66 8.85 3.98
N THR A 195 -5.38 8.83 5.27
CA THR A 195 -4.14 8.30 5.83
C THR A 195 -4.35 7.02 6.64
N ALA A 196 -3.28 6.32 6.95
CA ALA A 196 -3.32 5.08 7.72
C ALA A 196 -2.03 4.87 8.52
N THR A 197 -2.10 3.95 9.48
CA THR A 197 -0.94 3.47 10.23
C THR A 197 -0.92 1.94 10.25
N ILE A 198 0.26 1.35 10.07
CA ILE A 198 0.51 -0.08 10.28
C ILE A 198 0.91 -0.26 11.74
N TRP A 199 0.41 -1.31 12.39
CA TRP A 199 0.98 -1.87 13.62
C TRP A 199 1.31 -3.34 13.39
N ALA A 200 2.52 -3.76 13.69
CA ALA A 200 2.92 -5.16 13.65
C ALA A 200 3.92 -5.50 14.76
N GLN A 201 4.10 -6.79 15.00
CA GLN A 201 5.08 -7.31 15.95
C GLN A 201 6.22 -7.97 15.19
N ILE A 202 7.46 -7.66 15.58
CA ILE A 202 8.66 -8.29 15.03
C ILE A 202 9.51 -8.83 16.18
N PHE A 203 9.86 -10.11 16.10
CA PHE A 203 10.67 -10.79 17.10
C PHE A 203 12.14 -10.81 16.67
N VAL A 204 13.01 -10.20 17.49
CA VAL A 204 14.46 -10.11 17.26
C VAL A 204 15.18 -10.64 18.50
N GLY A 205 15.92 -11.74 18.35
CA GLY A 205 16.59 -12.40 19.47
C GLY A 205 15.60 -12.94 20.50
N SER A 206 15.48 -12.28 21.65
CA SER A 206 14.48 -12.58 22.70
C SER A 206 13.47 -11.46 22.91
N THR A 207 13.51 -10.41 22.09
CA THR A 207 12.73 -9.19 22.27
C THR A 207 11.67 -9.09 21.19
N THR A 208 10.42 -8.86 21.60
CA THR A 208 9.34 -8.47 20.70
C THR A 208 9.31 -6.95 20.60
N PHE A 209 9.48 -6.42 19.38
CA PHE A 209 9.32 -5.02 19.06
C PHE A 209 7.92 -4.77 18.48
N ASN A 210 7.26 -3.70 18.93
CA ASN A 210 6.01 -3.20 18.37
C ASN A 210 6.35 -2.12 17.35
N ILE A 211 6.16 -2.43 16.08
CA ILE A 211 6.54 -1.56 14.97
C ILE A 211 5.31 -0.83 14.44
N PHE A 212 5.42 0.48 14.37
CA PHE A 212 4.42 1.36 13.77
C PHE A 212 5.01 2.08 12.57
N VAL A 213 4.32 2.03 11.44
CA VAL A 213 4.66 2.81 10.23
C VAL A 213 3.50 3.72 9.92
N THR A 214 3.73 5.03 9.87
CA THR A 214 2.67 6.02 9.62
C THR A 214 3.04 6.98 8.49
N HIS A 215 2.01 7.61 7.94
CA HIS A 215 2.10 8.78 7.07
C HIS A 215 0.92 9.69 7.46
N LEU A 216 1.17 10.75 8.22
CA LEU A 216 0.12 11.65 8.69
C LEU A 216 -0.33 12.59 7.57
N GLY A 217 -1.56 13.12 7.66
CA GLY A 217 -2.06 14.07 6.67
C GLY A 217 -1.21 15.34 6.64
N ASN A 218 -1.04 15.91 5.45
CA ASN A 218 -0.31 17.15 5.24
C ASN A 218 -1.27 18.34 5.37
N TYR A 219 -1.28 18.99 6.53
CA TYR A 219 -2.17 20.10 6.85
C TYR A 219 -1.35 21.35 7.18
N GLU A 220 -1.66 22.47 6.50
CA GLU A 220 -0.81 23.67 6.53
C GLU A 220 -0.90 24.46 7.86
N ASP A 221 -2.05 24.46 8.54
CA ASP A 221 -2.23 25.17 9.81
C ASP A 221 -3.02 24.35 10.85
N PRO A 222 -2.38 23.87 11.94
CA PRO A 222 -3.04 23.19 13.04
C PRO A 222 -4.11 24.02 13.77
N ALA A 223 -4.09 25.35 13.62
CA ALA A 223 -5.13 26.24 14.16
C ALA A 223 -6.42 26.18 13.35
N GLU A 224 -6.33 25.83 12.06
CA GLU A 224 -7.47 25.69 11.16
C GLU A 224 -7.91 24.23 11.06
N ASP A 225 -6.98 23.27 11.12
CA ASP A 225 -7.25 21.84 11.06
C ASP A 225 -6.50 21.03 12.12
N ARG A 226 -7.24 20.48 13.09
CA ARG A 226 -6.69 19.62 14.15
C ARG A 226 -6.61 18.14 13.76
N SER A 227 -6.96 17.76 12.53
CA SER A 227 -6.96 16.37 12.06
C SER A 227 -5.62 15.69 12.30
N GLN A 228 -4.50 16.35 11.99
CA GLN A 228 -3.17 15.77 12.22
C GLN A 228 -2.89 15.46 13.70
N ILE A 229 -3.34 16.33 14.61
CA ILE A 229 -3.20 16.12 16.06
C ILE A 229 -4.03 14.91 16.48
N VAL A 230 -5.29 14.83 16.04
CA VAL A 230 -6.18 13.68 16.32
C VAL A 230 -5.61 12.38 15.76
N GLN A 231 -5.02 12.40 14.57
CA GLN A 231 -4.33 11.26 13.97
C GLN A 231 -3.17 10.78 14.87
N GLN A 232 -2.35 11.72 15.36
CA GLN A 232 -1.24 11.38 16.25
C GLN A 232 -1.73 10.88 17.63
N GLU A 233 -2.75 11.50 18.20
CA GLU A 233 -3.37 11.04 19.46
C GLU A 233 -3.92 9.62 19.34
N ASN A 234 -4.56 9.29 18.22
CA ASN A 234 -5.05 7.94 17.94
C ASN A 234 -3.91 6.92 17.92
N ILE A 235 -2.78 7.22 17.26
CA ILE A 235 -1.59 6.34 17.26
C ILE A 235 -1.06 6.15 18.68
N LEU A 236 -0.89 7.25 19.43
CA LEU A 236 -0.38 7.21 20.79
C LEU A 236 -1.31 6.46 21.75
N SER A 237 -2.63 6.51 21.52
CA SER A 237 -3.61 5.75 22.30
C SER A 237 -3.43 4.24 22.13
N VAL A 238 -3.05 3.77 20.93
CA VAL A 238 -2.76 2.36 20.63
C VAL A 238 -1.39 1.95 21.20
N ILE A 239 -0.43 2.86 21.20
CA ILE A 239 0.91 2.66 21.76
C ILE A 239 0.88 2.52 23.29
N ASN A 240 -0.07 3.18 23.96
CA ASN A 240 -0.15 3.20 25.41
C ASN A 240 -0.18 1.78 26.02
N GLY A 241 0.76 1.51 26.93
CA GLY A 241 0.92 0.21 27.59
C GLY A 241 1.73 -0.83 26.81
N LEU A 242 2.17 -0.52 25.59
CA LEU A 242 3.12 -1.35 24.85
C LEU A 242 4.55 -1.10 25.31
N SER A 243 5.42 -2.09 25.10
CA SER A 243 6.87 -2.00 25.34
C SER A 243 7.63 -2.23 24.03
N ASN A 244 8.89 -1.78 24.00
CA ASN A 244 9.78 -1.89 22.84
C ASN A 244 9.13 -1.36 21.55
N VAL A 245 8.56 -0.15 21.64
CA VAL A 245 7.84 0.49 20.53
C VAL A 245 8.83 1.22 19.65
N ILE A 246 8.68 1.03 18.33
CA ILE A 246 9.35 1.81 17.30
C ILE A 246 8.25 2.42 16.45
N LEU A 247 8.05 3.73 16.60
CA LEU A 247 7.16 4.52 15.76
C LEU A 247 8.01 5.25 14.73
N MET A 248 7.74 5.01 13.45
CA MET A 248 8.43 5.64 12.34
C MET A 248 7.43 6.06 11.27
N GLY A 249 7.78 7.07 10.51
CA GLY A 249 6.85 7.62 9.53
C GLY A 249 7.37 8.84 8.81
N ASP A 250 6.52 9.33 7.93
CA ASP A 250 6.49 10.73 7.58
C ASP A 250 5.37 11.37 8.39
N PHE A 251 5.75 12.17 9.38
CA PHE A 251 4.82 12.72 10.36
C PHE A 251 4.18 14.03 9.91
N ASN A 252 4.69 14.68 8.84
CA ASN A 252 4.23 15.99 8.39
C ASN A 252 4.14 17.06 9.50
N PHE A 253 4.95 16.95 10.57
CA PHE A 253 5.08 17.97 11.61
C PHE A 253 6.53 18.24 11.97
N GLU A 254 6.80 19.45 12.47
CA GLU A 254 8.13 19.89 12.90
C GLU A 254 8.36 19.69 14.41
N LEU A 255 9.63 19.80 14.82
CA LEU A 255 10.02 19.79 16.23
C LEU A 255 9.35 20.94 17.00
N GLY A 256 8.87 20.64 18.21
CA GLY A 256 8.26 21.62 19.11
C GLY A 256 6.76 21.90 18.87
N THR A 257 6.18 21.36 17.80
CA THR A 257 4.72 21.36 17.56
C THR A 257 3.97 20.59 18.66
N GLU A 258 2.66 20.80 18.80
CA GLU A 258 1.82 20.08 19.77
C GLU A 258 1.93 18.55 19.56
N GLN A 259 1.83 18.10 18.31
CA GLN A 259 1.98 16.72 17.85
C GLN A 259 3.33 16.12 18.26
N TYR A 260 4.42 16.85 18.05
CA TYR A 260 5.75 16.43 18.48
C TYR A 260 5.80 16.29 20.01
N ASN A 261 5.33 17.30 20.75
CA ASN A 261 5.39 17.32 22.21
C ASN A 261 4.60 16.18 22.86
N ILE A 262 3.40 15.86 22.36
CA ILE A 262 2.62 14.71 22.87
C ILE A 262 3.30 13.36 22.54
N THR A 263 4.05 13.30 21.44
CA THR A 263 4.77 12.09 21.03
C THR A 263 5.95 11.82 21.95
N VAL A 264 6.80 12.83 22.17
CA VAL A 264 7.99 12.68 23.03
C VAL A 264 7.65 12.61 24.53
N ALA A 265 6.40 12.92 24.90
CA ALA A 265 5.90 12.64 26.25
C ALA A 265 5.72 11.14 26.53
N GLN A 266 5.60 10.30 25.48
CA GLN A 266 5.44 8.84 25.60
C GLN A 266 6.63 8.04 25.02
N LEU A 267 7.29 8.58 24.00
CA LEU A 267 8.37 7.92 23.27
C LEU A 267 9.67 8.75 23.35
N TYR A 268 10.80 8.11 23.12
CA TYR A 268 12.08 8.79 23.00
C TYR A 268 12.37 9.09 21.52
N ASP A 269 12.70 10.35 21.21
CA ASP A 269 13.21 10.74 19.91
C ASP A 269 14.72 10.45 19.83
N CYS A 270 15.14 9.71 18.80
CA CYS A 270 16.44 9.02 18.74
C CYS A 270 17.49 9.69 17.86
#